data_AF-A0A9N9L4F4-F1
#
_entry.id   AF-A0A9N9L4F4-F1
#
_cell.length_a   1.000
_cell.length_b   1.000
_cell.length_c   1.000
_cell.angle_alpha   90.00
_cell.angle_beta   90.00
_cell.angle_gamma   90.00
#
_symmetry.space_group_name_H-M   'P 1'
#
loop_
_entity.id
_entity.type
_entity.pdbx_description
1 polymer ?
#
loop_
_entity_poly.entity_id
_entity_poly.type
_entity_poly.pdbx_seq_one_letter_code
_entity_poly.pdbx_strand_id
1 'polypeptide(L)'
;MHSYRTFRRRNWLFEDIHSLTNAINIRPSQPDIKMPGTPLDRVIQSQAKNVILAFAGIITASAVFTIWGQDIFPQQADPTGNPEKWSLDELRRWLASRNLHPEDNATKEQLLERVKANLRIDRA
;
A
#
# COMPACT_ATOMS: atom_id res chain seq x y z
N MET A 1 73.03 13.06 -18.52
CA MET A 1 73.26 14.34 -19.24
C MET A 1 71.99 14.64 -20.02
N HIS A 2 71.39 15.81 -19.76
CA HIS A 2 70.03 16.19 -20.15
C HIS A 2 69.81 16.27 -21.66
N SER A 3 68.62 15.87 -22.13
CA SER A 3 68.09 16.28 -23.43
C SER A 3 66.62 16.64 -23.30
N TYR A 4 66.35 17.95 -23.23
CA TYR A 4 65.02 18.52 -23.33
C TYR A 4 64.60 18.53 -24.80
N ARG A 5 63.51 17.83 -25.14
CA ARG A 5 62.87 17.96 -26.45
C ARG A 5 61.78 19.02 -26.39
N THR A 6 61.74 19.80 -27.46
CA THR A 6 61.04 21.05 -27.65
C THR A 6 59.51 20.90 -27.62
N PHE A 7 58.86 21.76 -26.83
CA PHE A 7 57.40 21.87 -26.79
C PHE A 7 56.93 22.76 -27.95
N ARG A 8 56.56 22.13 -29.07
CA ARG A 8 55.94 22.80 -30.21
C ARG A 8 54.52 23.19 -29.83
N ARG A 9 54.31 24.49 -29.54
CA ARG A 9 53.01 25.09 -29.23
C ARG A 9 52.09 24.94 -30.45
N ARG A 10 51.24 23.90 -30.47
CA ARG A 10 50.16 23.75 -31.45
C ARG A 10 48.91 24.45 -30.92
N ASN A 11 48.26 25.22 -31.78
CA ASN A 11 47.04 25.98 -31.50
C ASN A 11 45.95 25.06 -30.93
N TRP A 12 45.44 25.44 -29.76
CA TRP A 12 44.40 24.75 -28.99
C TRP A 12 43.02 25.38 -29.24
N LEU A 13 42.56 25.42 -30.48
CA LEU A 13 41.22 25.93 -30.76
C LEU A 13 40.59 25.11 -31.89
N PHE A 14 39.57 24.32 -31.49
CA PHE A 14 38.44 23.82 -32.29
C PHE A 14 38.36 22.36 -32.78
N GLU A 15 39.31 21.45 -32.52
CA GLU A 15 39.13 20.04 -32.98
C GLU A 15 38.94 18.98 -31.87
N ASP A 16 39.07 19.32 -30.59
CA ASP A 16 39.20 18.29 -29.53
C ASP A 16 38.01 18.14 -28.56
N ILE A 17 36.82 18.69 -28.86
CA ILE A 17 35.66 18.48 -27.96
C ILE A 17 35.07 17.06 -28.13
N HIS A 18 35.22 16.45 -29.32
CA HIS A 18 34.72 15.10 -29.59
C HIS A 18 35.64 13.97 -29.12
N SER A 19 36.91 14.25 -28.77
CA SER A 19 37.84 13.24 -28.21
C SER A 19 37.72 13.15 -26.68
N LEU A 20 37.37 14.26 -26.02
CA LEU A 20 37.23 14.35 -24.56
C LEU A 20 36.00 13.62 -24.02
N THR A 21 34.95 13.42 -24.83
CA THR A 21 33.79 12.61 -24.44
C THR A 21 34.12 11.12 -24.29
N ASN A 22 35.09 10.61 -25.03
CA ASN A 22 35.54 9.21 -24.92
C ASN A 22 36.46 8.97 -23.71
N ALA A 23 37.17 10.00 -23.24
CA ALA A 23 38.09 9.88 -22.11
C ALA A 23 37.38 9.81 -20.74
N ILE A 24 36.09 10.17 -20.66
CA ILE A 24 35.31 10.19 -19.41
C ILE A 24 34.59 8.85 -19.16
N ASN A 25 34.43 8.00 -20.17
CA ASN A 25 33.79 6.68 -20.01
C ASN A 25 34.79 5.58 -19.64
N ILE A 26 35.65 5.84 -18.65
CA ILE A 26 36.39 4.77 -17.99
C ILE A 26 35.48 4.19 -16.91
N ARG A 27 34.49 3.40 -17.32
CA ARG A 27 33.96 2.39 -16.41
C ARG A 27 35.10 1.41 -16.19
N PRO A 28 35.54 1.14 -14.94
CA PRO A 28 36.42 0.00 -14.74
C PRO A 28 35.68 -1.20 -15.32
N SER A 29 36.26 -1.82 -16.34
CA SER A 29 35.79 -3.10 -16.85
C SER A 29 35.85 -4.04 -15.65
N GLN A 30 34.70 -4.25 -15.02
CA GLN A 30 34.56 -5.29 -14.00
C GLN A 30 35.06 -6.56 -14.67
N PRO A 31 36.14 -7.18 -14.17
CA PRO A 31 36.47 -8.51 -14.65
C PRO A 31 35.22 -9.36 -14.41
N ASP A 32 34.77 -10.09 -15.42
CA ASP A 32 33.70 -11.08 -15.29
C ASP A 32 34.24 -12.22 -14.41
N ILE A 33 34.39 -11.93 -13.12
CA ILE A 33 34.65 -12.93 -12.11
C ILE A 33 33.31 -13.59 -11.87
N LYS A 34 32.97 -14.52 -12.77
CA LYS A 34 31.94 -15.51 -12.52
C LYS A 34 32.45 -16.40 -11.39
N MET A 35 32.37 -15.91 -10.15
CA MET A 35 32.62 -16.73 -8.98
C MET A 35 31.68 -17.93 -9.10
N PRO A 36 32.20 -19.17 -9.15
CA PRO A 36 31.33 -20.33 -9.09
C PRO A 36 30.55 -20.19 -7.79
N GLY A 37 29.22 -19.99 -7.90
CA GLY A 37 28.37 -19.61 -6.78
C GLY A 37 28.71 -20.47 -5.56
N THR A 38 29.11 -19.81 -4.48
CA THR A 38 29.68 -20.49 -3.33
C THR A 38 28.62 -21.42 -2.72
N PRO A 39 29.02 -22.51 -2.04
CA PRO A 39 28.06 -23.36 -1.32
C PRO A 39 27.15 -22.54 -0.39
N LEU A 40 27.70 -21.47 0.20
CA LEU A 40 26.99 -20.53 1.06
C LEU A 40 25.89 -19.75 0.29
N ASP A 41 26.17 -19.24 -0.91
CA ASP A 41 25.18 -18.51 -1.71
C ASP A 41 23.98 -19.37 -2.07
N ARG A 42 24.18 -20.67 -2.35
CA ARG A 42 23.08 -21.60 -2.62
C ARG A 42 22.23 -21.84 -1.38
N VAL A 43 22.86 -21.94 -0.22
CA VAL A 43 22.17 -22.09 1.06
C VAL A 43 21.34 -20.83 1.36
N ILE A 44 21.91 -19.63 1.23
CA ILE A 44 21.17 -18.38 1.45
C ILE A 44 20.01 -18.24 0.47
N GLN A 45 20.23 -18.51 -0.82
CA GLN A 45 19.16 -18.49 -1.81
C GLN A 45 18.08 -19.54 -1.54
N SER A 46 18.43 -20.71 -1.01
CA SER A 46 17.45 -21.73 -0.62
C SER A 46 16.61 -21.32 0.59
N GLN A 47 17.21 -20.67 1.59
CA GLN A 47 16.51 -20.20 2.78
C GLN A 47 15.58 -19.03 2.45
N ALA A 48 16.02 -18.11 1.59
CA ALA A 48 15.22 -16.96 1.16
C ALA A 48 13.90 -17.40 0.52
N LYS A 49 13.89 -18.48 -0.28
CA LYS A 49 12.67 -19.02 -0.90
C LYS A 49 11.62 -19.45 0.14
N ASN A 50 12.05 -20.14 1.18
CA ASN A 50 11.16 -20.61 2.24
C ASN A 50 10.60 -19.45 3.07
N VAL A 51 11.43 -18.44 3.35
CA VAL A 51 11.00 -17.23 4.07
C VAL A 51 9.98 -16.43 3.25
N ILE A 52 10.24 -16.24 1.96
CA ILE A 52 9.31 -15.54 1.06
C ILE A 52 7.98 -16.30 0.98
N LEU A 53 8.02 -17.63 0.87
CA LEU A 53 6.81 -18.46 0.82
C LEU A 53 6.00 -18.38 2.12
N ALA A 54 6.68 -18.45 3.29
CA ALA A 54 6.02 -18.34 4.58
C ALA A 54 5.35 -16.96 4.76
N PHE A 55 6.06 -15.88 4.42
CA PHE A 55 5.53 -14.52 4.48
C PHE A 55 4.33 -14.33 3.55
N ALA A 56 4.46 -14.76 2.29
CA ALA A 56 3.37 -14.72 1.33
C ALA A 56 2.15 -15.51 1.82
N GLY A 57 2.37 -16.71 2.38
CA GLY A 57 1.31 -17.53 2.96
C GLY A 57 0.55 -16.83 4.09
N ILE A 58 1.25 -16.16 5.01
CA ILE A 58 0.63 -15.40 6.11
C ILE A 58 -0.19 -14.22 5.57
N ILE A 59 0.33 -13.47 4.61
CA ILE A 59 -0.38 -12.33 4.02
C ILE A 59 -1.64 -12.81 3.29
N THR A 60 -1.52 -13.87 2.48
CA THR A 60 -2.66 -14.44 1.77
C THR A 60 -3.72 -14.96 2.74
N ALA A 61 -3.31 -15.68 3.80
CA ALA A 61 -4.23 -16.15 4.83
C ALA A 61 -4.94 -15.00 5.54
N SER A 62 -4.20 -13.94 5.90
CA SER A 62 -4.78 -12.72 6.50
C SER A 62 -5.80 -12.07 5.57
N ALA A 63 -5.47 -11.93 4.27
CA ALA A 63 -6.38 -11.35 3.28
C ALA A 63 -7.67 -12.17 3.14
N VAL A 64 -7.57 -13.50 3.02
CA VAL A 64 -8.74 -14.39 2.97
C VAL A 64 -9.56 -14.26 4.26
N PHE A 65 -8.91 -14.20 5.42
CA PHE A 65 -9.57 -14.02 6.71
C PHE A 65 -10.32 -12.67 6.79
N THR A 66 -9.81 -11.59 6.20
CA THR A 66 -10.53 -10.30 6.19
C THR A 66 -11.78 -10.31 5.31
N ILE A 67 -11.79 -11.09 4.22
CA ILE A 67 -12.97 -11.21 3.35
C ILE A 67 -14.07 -12.02 4.05
N TRP A 68 -13.70 -13.10 4.76
CA TRP A 68 -14.66 -13.99 5.41
C TRP A 68 -15.01 -13.61 6.86
N GLY A 69 -14.12 -12.93 7.57
CA GLY A 69 -14.31 -12.46 8.95
C GLY A 69 -15.07 -11.14 9.01
N GLN A 70 -16.25 -11.10 8.40
CA GLN A 70 -17.15 -9.94 8.39
C GLN A 70 -17.73 -9.68 9.79
N ASP A 71 -16.94 -9.04 10.64
CA ASP A 71 -17.25 -7.86 11.47
C ASP A 71 -16.05 -7.62 12.41
N ILE A 72 -14.96 -7.07 11.85
CA ILE A 72 -13.75 -6.68 12.62
C ILE A 72 -14.09 -5.54 13.61
N PHE A 73 -15.19 -4.85 13.36
CA PHE A 73 -15.79 -3.89 14.26
C PHE A 73 -17.13 -4.45 14.72
N PRO A 74 -17.33 -4.72 16.02
CA PRO A 74 -18.63 -5.16 16.49
C PRO A 74 -19.68 -4.11 16.10
N GLN A 75 -20.67 -4.50 15.31
CA GLN A 75 -21.82 -3.64 15.04
C GLN A 75 -22.42 -3.24 16.37
N GLN A 76 -22.45 -1.94 16.57
CA GLN A 76 -22.85 -1.35 17.82
C GLN A 76 -24.34 -1.65 18.01
N ALA A 77 -24.68 -2.35 19.09
CA ALA A 77 -26.01 -2.91 19.31
C ALA A 77 -27.11 -1.86 19.08
N ASP A 78 -28.23 -2.27 18.48
CA ASP A 78 -29.37 -1.39 18.23
C ASP A 78 -29.77 -0.65 19.52
N PRO A 79 -30.07 0.66 19.44
CA PRO A 79 -30.48 1.43 20.61
C PRO A 79 -31.78 0.82 21.17
N THR A 80 -31.81 0.56 22.48
CA THR A 80 -32.98 0.00 23.16
C THR A 80 -33.76 1.08 23.92
N GLY A 81 -35.08 0.99 23.97
CA GLY A 81 -35.93 1.89 24.78
C GLY A 81 -36.68 2.95 23.97
N ASN A 82 -36.84 4.16 24.54
CA ASN A 82 -37.63 5.23 23.92
C ASN A 82 -36.85 5.91 22.77
N PRO A 83 -37.36 5.88 21.51
CA PRO A 83 -36.68 6.46 20.35
C PRO A 83 -36.50 7.98 20.42
N GLU A 84 -37.23 8.69 21.27
CA GLU A 84 -37.07 10.14 21.47
C GLU A 84 -35.74 10.51 22.14
N LYS A 85 -35.17 9.58 22.91
CA LYS A 85 -33.90 9.77 23.60
C LYS A 85 -32.69 9.38 22.73
N TRP A 86 -32.93 8.76 21.58
CA TRP A 86 -31.86 8.34 20.69
C TRP A 86 -31.22 9.56 20.01
N SER A 87 -29.91 9.44 19.78
CA SER A 87 -29.15 10.33 18.93
C SER A 87 -29.56 10.18 17.46
N LEU A 88 -29.22 11.16 16.64
CA LEU A 88 -29.50 11.13 15.20
C LEU A 88 -28.82 9.92 14.53
N ASP A 89 -27.59 9.59 14.95
CA ASP A 89 -26.85 8.43 14.44
C ASP A 89 -27.51 7.10 14.82
N GLU A 90 -28.04 6.98 16.04
CA GLU A 90 -28.79 5.82 16.49
C GLU A 90 -30.09 5.62 15.69
N LEU A 91 -30.82 6.71 15.40
CA LEU A 91 -32.01 6.66 14.55
C LEU A 91 -31.67 6.19 13.13
N ARG A 92 -30.58 6.71 12.54
CA ARG A 92 -30.09 6.30 11.22
C ARG A 92 -29.63 4.84 11.21
N ARG A 93 -28.89 4.42 12.24
CA ARG A 93 -28.40 3.05 12.39
C ARG A 93 -29.54 2.04 12.50
N TRP A 94 -30.54 2.33 13.34
CA TRP A 94 -31.71 1.48 13.52
C TRP A 94 -32.53 1.33 12.23
N LEU A 95 -32.64 2.40 11.44
CA LEU A 95 -33.29 2.37 10.13
C LEU A 95 -32.46 1.59 9.10
N ALA A 96 -31.14 1.79 9.07
CA ALA A 96 -30.23 1.09 8.18
C ALA A 96 -30.21 -0.43 8.45
N SER A 97 -30.22 -0.86 9.71
CA SER A 97 -30.26 -2.29 10.07
C SER A 97 -31.52 -3.00 9.59
N ARG A 98 -32.60 -2.25 9.33
CA ARG A 98 -33.89 -2.74 8.83
C ARG A 98 -34.11 -2.46 7.34
N ASN A 99 -33.10 -1.99 6.61
CA ASN A 99 -33.21 -1.55 5.20
C ASN A 99 -34.30 -0.48 4.99
N LEU A 100 -34.60 0.31 6.02
CA LEU A 100 -35.57 1.41 5.98
C LEU A 100 -34.82 2.71 5.63
N HIS A 101 -34.17 2.76 4.47
CA HIS A 101 -33.30 3.87 4.09
C HIS A 101 -34.06 5.20 4.10
N PRO A 102 -33.76 6.11 5.04
CA PRO A 102 -34.27 7.48 4.97
C PRO A 102 -33.48 8.25 3.90
N GLU A 103 -34.05 9.36 3.42
CA GLU A 103 -33.31 10.32 2.60
C GLU A 103 -32.05 10.79 3.35
N ASP A 104 -30.92 10.95 2.66
CA ASP A 104 -29.62 11.27 3.27
C ASP A 104 -29.64 12.59 4.07
N ASN A 105 -30.59 13.48 3.75
CA ASN A 105 -30.79 14.79 4.37
C ASN A 105 -31.95 14.83 5.38
N ALA A 106 -32.58 13.70 5.72
CA ALA A 106 -33.73 13.67 6.62
C ALA A 106 -33.39 14.26 8.01
N THR A 107 -34.29 15.10 8.53
CA THR A 107 -34.12 15.71 9.85
C THR A 107 -34.37 14.70 10.96
N LYS A 108 -33.93 15.02 12.19
CA LYS A 108 -34.11 14.13 13.36
C LYS A 108 -35.57 13.75 13.57
N GLU A 109 -36.48 14.69 13.36
CA GLU A 109 -37.92 14.52 13.54
C GLU A 109 -38.49 13.55 12.49
N GLN A 110 -38.09 13.69 11.23
CA GLN A 110 -38.51 12.79 10.15
C GLN A 110 -38.00 11.37 10.37
N LEU A 111 -36.75 11.22 10.82
CA LEU A 111 -36.18 9.93 11.19
C LEU A 111 -36.94 9.32 12.38
N LEU A 112 -37.26 10.13 13.39
CA LEU A 112 -38.01 9.70 14.57
C LEU A 112 -39.41 9.21 14.22
N GLU A 113 -40.13 9.94 13.36
CA GLU A 113 -41.44 9.52 12.87
C GLU A 113 -41.38 8.18 12.14
N ARG A 114 -40.36 8.00 11.29
CA ARG A 114 -40.14 6.76 10.54
C ARG A 114 -39.80 5.59 11.46
N VAL A 115 -38.95 5.82 12.47
CA VAL A 115 -38.64 4.83 13.51
C VAL A 115 -39.92 4.48 14.27
N LYS A 116 -40.67 5.46 14.78
CA LYS A 116 -41.92 5.23 15.52
C LYS A 116 -42.97 4.46 14.69
N ALA A 117 -43.05 4.72 13.39
CA ALA A 117 -43.96 4.00 12.50
C ALA A 117 -43.59 2.51 12.38
N ASN A 118 -42.31 2.18 12.26
CA ASN A 118 -41.85 0.80 12.09
C ASN A 118 -41.70 0.05 13.43
N LEU A 119 -41.43 0.75 14.53
CA LEU A 119 -41.32 0.18 15.88
C LEU A 119 -42.65 -0.41 16.39
N ARG A 120 -43.79 0.01 15.82
CA ARG A 120 -45.12 -0.58 16.08
C ARG A 120 -45.34 -1.90 15.36
N ILE A 121 -44.67 -2.11 14.22
CA ILE A 121 -44.86 -3.30 13.37
C ILE A 121 -44.06 -4.49 13.92
N ASP A 122 -42.90 -4.23 14.53
CA ASP A 122 -42.01 -5.22 15.16
C ASP A 122 -42.57 -5.86 16.47
N ARG A 123 -43.87 -5.69 16.79
CA ARG A 123 -44.55 -6.26 17.98
C ARG A 123 -45.50 -7.42 17.66
N ALA A 124 -45.17 -8.27 16.68
CA ALA A 124 -45.94 -9.46 16.33
C ALA A 124 -45.24 -10.75 16.78
#